data_AF-A0A7S2NDU1-F1
#
_entry.id   AF-A0A7S2NDU1-F1
#
_cell.length_a   1.000
_cell.length_b   1.000
_cell.length_c   1.000
_cell.angle_alpha   90.00
_cell.angle_beta   90.00
_cell.angle_gamma   90.00
#
_symmetry.space_group_name_H-M   'P 1'
#
loop_
_entity.id
_entity.type
_entity.pdbx_description
1 polymer ?
#
loop_
_entity_poly.entity_id
_entity_poly.type
_entity_poly.pdbx_seq_one_letter_code
_entity_poly.pdbx_strand_id
1 'polypeptide(L)'
;RPSSCRSPASSGPQDLAGVAGGGSSGSTAVPRSPPPLRVHNHFEGASLLTTKRGICESMSKLYLPLGRDPFGAVPLTFIVREGTSDPQFALWREAFEAFDAAAGQ
;
A
#
# COMPACT_ATOMS: atom_id res chain seq x y z
N ARG A 1 3.48 16.84 -8.29
CA ARG A 1 4.55 17.03 -7.29
C ARG A 1 4.96 15.67 -6.76
N PRO A 2 6.11 15.09 -7.14
CA PRO A 2 6.54 13.83 -6.55
C PRO A 2 7.32 14.11 -5.27
N SER A 3 6.80 13.64 -4.13
CA SER A 3 7.51 13.60 -2.86
C SER A 3 8.47 12.40 -2.86
N SER A 4 9.76 12.69 -3.06
CA SER A 4 10.84 11.71 -2.95
C SER A 4 11.08 11.43 -1.46
N CYS A 5 10.75 10.20 -1.04
CA CYS A 5 11.11 9.68 0.27
C CYS A 5 12.56 9.16 0.19
N ARG A 6 13.50 9.96 0.67
CA ARG A 6 14.92 9.60 0.81
C ARG A 6 15.07 8.64 2.00
N SER A 7 15.65 7.45 1.77
CA SER A 7 16.06 6.54 2.84
C SER A 7 17.37 7.02 3.48
N PRO A 8 17.58 6.91 4.80
CA PRO A 8 18.90 7.10 5.38
C PRO A 8 19.70 5.79 5.39
N ALA A 9 20.98 5.94 5.08
CA ALA A 9 22.00 4.91 4.95
C ALA A 9 22.36 4.26 6.30
N SER A 10 22.74 2.98 6.23
CA SER A 10 23.36 2.23 7.32
C SER A 10 24.81 2.68 7.53
N SER A 11 25.17 3.11 8.73
CA SER A 11 26.56 3.34 9.15
C SER A 11 26.92 2.37 10.27
N GLY A 12 27.95 1.54 10.02
CA GLY A 12 28.58 0.66 11.00
C GLY A 12 29.42 1.41 12.04
N PRO A 13 29.96 0.70 13.06
CA PRO A 13 30.65 1.31 14.19
C PRO A 13 32.10 1.69 13.86
N GLN A 14 32.57 2.81 14.43
CA GLN A 14 33.98 3.22 14.42
C GLN A 14 34.58 3.10 15.83
N ASP A 15 35.79 2.56 15.89
CA ASP A 15 36.58 2.32 17.09
C ASP A 15 37.22 3.60 17.70
N LEU A 16 37.14 3.64 19.02
CA LEU A 16 38.05 4.08 20.08
C LEU A 16 39.22 5.08 19.84
N ALA A 17 39.22 6.08 20.73
CA ALA A 17 40.32 6.59 21.58
C ALA A 17 40.91 7.97 21.26
N GLY A 18 40.88 8.88 22.26
CA GLY A 18 41.62 10.14 22.22
C GLY A 18 41.30 11.15 23.35
N VAL A 19 41.98 10.97 24.49
CA VAL A 19 42.60 11.98 25.41
C VAL A 19 41.80 13.20 25.93
N ALA A 20 41.89 13.36 27.25
CA ALA A 20 41.31 14.40 28.11
C ALA A 20 41.84 15.83 27.88
N GLY A 21 40.97 16.82 28.10
CA GLY A 21 41.30 18.24 28.23
C GLY A 21 40.14 19.00 28.88
N GLY A 22 40.43 19.73 29.96
CA GLY A 22 39.45 20.32 30.87
C GLY A 22 38.64 21.49 30.33
N GLY A 23 37.51 21.74 31.00
CA GLY A 23 36.59 22.83 30.74
C GLY A 23 35.26 22.58 31.44
N SER A 24 35.22 22.74 32.77
CA SER A 24 33.98 22.65 33.56
C SER A 24 33.17 23.94 33.40
N SER A 25 32.59 24.15 32.22
CA SER A 25 31.40 24.98 32.06
C SER A 25 30.22 24.03 32.28
N GLY A 26 29.59 24.13 33.45
CA GLY A 26 28.39 23.37 33.79
C GLY A 26 27.25 23.72 32.84
N SER A 27 27.26 23.12 31.65
CA SER A 27 26.10 23.00 30.79
C SER A 27 25.22 21.93 31.42
N THR A 28 24.22 22.36 32.17
CA THR A 28 23.15 21.51 32.67
C THR A 28 22.53 20.84 31.44
N ALA A 29 22.98 19.63 31.12
CA ALA A 29 22.46 18.86 30.01
C ALA A 29 20.98 18.57 30.32
N VAL A 30 20.09 19.35 29.71
CA VAL A 30 18.65 19.11 29.81
C VAL A 30 18.42 17.68 29.33
N PRO A 31 17.83 16.79 30.14
CA PRO A 31 17.53 15.44 29.72
C PRO A 31 16.63 15.55 28.48
N ARG A 32 17.15 15.07 27.33
CA ARG A 32 16.41 15.09 26.08
C ARG A 32 15.21 14.17 26.25
N SER A 33 14.04 14.76 26.46
CA SER A 33 12.79 14.00 26.45
C SER A 33 12.70 13.26 25.12
N PRO A 34 12.25 11.98 25.11
CA PRO A 34 12.07 11.27 23.86
C PRO A 34 11.13 12.08 22.95
N PRO A 35 11.34 12.05 21.62
CA PRO A 35 10.47 12.75 20.70
C PRO A 35 9.02 12.28 20.87
N PRO A 36 8.03 13.18 20.74
CA PRO A 36 6.63 12.82 20.91
C PRO A 36 6.23 11.76 19.89
N LEU A 37 5.47 10.77 20.36
CA LEU A 37 4.90 9.73 19.50
C LEU A 37 3.94 10.38 18.50
N ARG A 38 4.20 10.18 17.20
CA ARG A 38 3.31 10.65 16.13
C ARG A 38 2.29 9.56 15.84
N VAL A 39 1.01 9.88 15.98
CA VAL A 39 -0.09 9.01 15.60
C VAL A 39 -0.59 9.43 14.22
N HIS A 40 -0.77 8.46 13.33
CA HIS A 40 -1.27 8.67 11.98
C HIS A 40 -2.71 8.17 11.86
N ASN A 41 -3.58 8.91 11.19
CA ASN A 41 -4.99 8.52 10.96
C ASN A 41 -5.19 7.68 9.68
N HIS A 42 -4.09 7.18 9.11
CA HIS A 42 -4.12 6.31 7.95
C HIS A 42 -3.21 5.12 8.20
N PHE A 43 -3.69 3.94 7.80
CA PHE A 43 -2.87 2.75 7.77
C PHE A 43 -2.03 2.73 6.49
N GLU A 44 -0.80 2.28 6.62
CA GLU A 44 0.01 1.91 5.47
C GLU A 44 -0.64 0.71 4.74
N GLY A 45 -0.58 0.69 3.41
CA GLY A 45 -1.15 -0.41 2.62
C GLY A 45 -2.67 -0.35 2.39
N ALA A 46 -3.33 0.77 2.69
CA ALA A 46 -4.78 0.92 2.48
C ALA A 46 -5.24 0.72 1.01
N SER A 47 -4.32 0.74 0.04
CA SER A 47 -4.61 0.55 -1.39
C SER A 47 -5.29 -0.78 -1.72
N LEU A 48 -5.14 -1.79 -0.86
CA LEU A 48 -5.83 -3.08 -0.97
C LEU A 48 -7.36 -2.94 -0.91
N LEU A 49 -7.88 -1.89 -0.27
CA LEU A 49 -9.33 -1.66 -0.17
C LEU A 49 -9.77 -0.35 -0.82
N THR A 50 -8.87 0.62 -0.96
CA THR A 50 -9.20 1.96 -1.47
C THR A 50 -9.05 2.10 -2.99
N THR A 51 -8.55 1.07 -3.68
CA THR A 51 -8.46 1.05 -5.14
C THR A 51 -9.41 0.01 -5.73
N LYS A 52 -9.97 0.27 -6.92
CA LYS A 52 -10.85 -0.67 -7.63
C LYS A 52 -10.18 -2.03 -7.86
N ARG A 53 -8.90 -2.01 -8.25
CA ARG A 53 -8.10 -3.22 -8.40
C ARG A 53 -7.90 -3.93 -7.07
N GLY A 54 -7.48 -3.20 -6.04
CA GLY A 54 -7.21 -3.76 -4.72
C GLY A 54 -8.44 -4.46 -4.14
N ILE A 55 -9.61 -3.80 -4.17
CA ILE A 55 -10.83 -4.39 -3.62
C ILE A 55 -11.26 -5.63 -4.41
N CYS A 56 -11.17 -5.60 -5.75
CA CYS A 56 -11.48 -6.77 -6.59
C CYS A 56 -10.58 -7.96 -6.27
N GLU A 57 -9.26 -7.75 -6.17
CA GLU A 57 -8.29 -8.80 -5.84
C GLU A 57 -8.49 -9.32 -4.40
N SER A 58 -8.73 -8.41 -3.44
CA SER A 58 -8.93 -8.76 -2.02
C SER A 58 -10.21 -9.57 -1.80
N MET A 59 -11.31 -9.17 -2.45
CA MET A 59 -12.58 -9.91 -2.35
C MET A 59 -12.49 -11.28 -3.01
N SER A 60 -11.88 -11.36 -4.20
CA SER A 60 -11.66 -12.64 -4.88
C SER A 60 -10.82 -13.60 -4.04
N LYS A 61 -9.71 -13.11 -3.45
CA LYS A 61 -8.84 -13.90 -2.59
C LYS A 61 -9.54 -14.42 -1.32
N LEU A 62 -10.51 -13.67 -0.79
CA LEU A 62 -11.27 -14.05 0.39
C LEU A 62 -12.40 -15.04 0.07
N TYR A 63 -13.18 -14.80 -0.99
CA TYR A 63 -14.43 -15.52 -1.24
C TYR A 63 -14.22 -16.84 -1.99
N LEU A 64 -13.30 -16.89 -2.95
CA LEU A 64 -13.07 -18.10 -3.76
C LEU A 64 -12.67 -19.33 -2.92
N PRO A 65 -11.75 -19.24 -1.93
CA PRO A 65 -11.42 -20.38 -1.07
C PRO A 65 -12.59 -20.85 -0.18
N LEU A 66 -13.57 -19.98 0.06
CA LEU A 66 -14.77 -20.29 0.81
C LEU A 66 -15.89 -20.89 -0.07
N GLY A 67 -15.61 -21.12 -1.36
CA GLY A 67 -16.59 -21.60 -2.33
C GLY A 67 -17.69 -20.57 -2.63
N ARG A 68 -17.40 -19.28 -2.43
CA ARG A 68 -18.36 -18.19 -2.65
C ARG A 68 -17.95 -17.34 -3.84
N ASP A 69 -18.95 -16.81 -4.53
CA ASP A 69 -18.74 -15.84 -5.60
C ASP A 69 -18.39 -14.45 -5.01
N PRO A 70 -17.21 -13.88 -5.29
CA PRO A 70 -16.87 -12.52 -4.86
C PRO A 70 -17.80 -11.47 -5.47
N PHE A 71 -18.37 -11.71 -6.65
CA PHE A 71 -19.19 -10.73 -7.36
C PHE A 71 -20.63 -10.63 -6.84
N GLY A 72 -21.01 -11.48 -5.88
CA GLY A 72 -22.22 -11.28 -5.08
C GLY A 72 -22.09 -10.16 -4.04
N ALA A 73 -20.85 -9.77 -3.68
CA ALA A 73 -20.58 -8.73 -2.70
C ALA A 73 -20.00 -7.44 -3.31
N VAL A 74 -19.34 -7.53 -4.47
CA VAL A 74 -18.85 -6.39 -5.24
C VAL A 74 -19.29 -6.50 -6.69
N PRO A 75 -19.52 -5.39 -7.42
CA PRO A 75 -19.88 -5.48 -8.84
C PRO A 75 -18.86 -6.28 -9.65
N LEU A 76 -19.34 -7.02 -10.66
CA LEU A 76 -18.49 -7.73 -11.61
C LEU A 76 -17.43 -6.78 -12.18
N THR A 77 -16.16 -7.10 -11.96
CA THR A 77 -15.03 -6.22 -12.24
C THR A 77 -13.94 -7.00 -12.96
N PHE A 78 -13.44 -6.42 -14.05
CA PHE A 78 -12.34 -6.97 -14.85
C PHE A 78 -11.11 -6.06 -14.72
N ILE A 79 -9.94 -6.66 -14.49
CA ILE A 79 -8.68 -5.93 -14.35
C ILE A 79 -7.89 -6.09 -15.65
N VAL A 80 -8.07 -5.16 -16.59
CA VAL A 80 -7.37 -5.13 -17.89
C VAL A 80 -6.07 -4.35 -17.75
N ARG A 81 -4.94 -4.98 -18.10
CA ARG A 81 -3.58 -4.41 -18.00
C ARG A 81 -2.99 -4.11 -19.37
N GLU A 82 -3.24 -4.99 -20.34
CA GLU A 82 -2.62 -4.94 -21.67
C GLU A 82 -3.64 -4.59 -22.76
N GLY A 83 -4.66 -3.80 -22.43
CA GLY A 83 -5.69 -3.40 -23.39
C GLY A 83 -6.38 -4.60 -24.03
N THR A 84 -6.48 -4.64 -25.36
CA THR A 84 -7.24 -5.67 -26.09
C THR A 84 -6.54 -7.02 -26.18
N SER A 85 -5.24 -7.10 -25.92
CA SER A 85 -4.50 -8.36 -25.88
C SER A 85 -4.60 -9.07 -24.52
N ASP A 86 -5.16 -8.42 -23.50
CA ASP A 86 -5.33 -9.00 -22.17
C ASP A 86 -6.44 -10.06 -22.18
N PRO A 87 -6.22 -11.27 -21.64
CA PRO A 87 -7.29 -12.27 -21.48
C PRO A 87 -8.51 -11.75 -20.70
N GLN A 88 -8.31 -10.86 -19.72
CA GLN A 88 -9.40 -10.23 -18.97
C GLN A 88 -10.26 -9.32 -19.87
N PHE A 89 -9.68 -8.73 -20.92
CA PHE A 89 -10.45 -7.92 -21.87
C PHE A 89 -11.39 -8.80 -22.70
N ALA A 90 -10.97 -10.00 -23.09
CA ALA A 90 -11.83 -10.94 -23.79
C ALA A 90 -13.04 -11.35 -22.92
N LEU A 91 -12.81 -11.65 -21.64
CA LEU A 91 -13.87 -11.97 -20.68
C LEU A 91 -14.82 -10.78 -20.45
N TRP A 92 -14.27 -9.57 -20.33
CA TRP A 92 -15.07 -8.36 -20.21
C TRP A 92 -15.98 -8.18 -21.44
N ARG A 93 -15.43 -8.35 -22.65
CA ARG A 93 -16.19 -8.20 -23.90
C ARG A 93 -17.34 -9.20 -23.97
N GLU A 94 -17.08 -10.46 -23.64
CA GLU A 94 -18.12 -11.49 -23.58
C GLU A 94 -19.23 -11.11 -22.58
N ALA A 95 -18.86 -10.69 -21.37
CA ALA A 95 -19.83 -10.26 -20.38
C ALA A 95 -20.64 -9.03 -20.85
N PHE A 96 -19.98 -8.06 -21.49
CA PHE A 96 -20.61 -6.87 -22.03
C PHE A 96 -21.64 -7.20 -23.13
N GLU A 97 -21.25 -8.05 -24.08
CA GLU A 97 -22.16 -8.51 -25.15
C GLU A 97 -23.36 -9.29 -24.59
N ALA A 98 -23.14 -10.11 -23.56
CA ALA A 98 -24.21 -10.82 -22.88
C ALA A 98 -25.21 -9.87 -22.18
N PHE A 99 -24.71 -8.79 -21.55
CA PHE A 99 -25.57 -7.78 -20.95
C PHE A 99 -26.37 -6.99 -21.98
N ASP A 100 -25.74 -6.61 -23.10
CA ASP A 100 -26.41 -5.85 -24.17
C ASP A 100 -27.53 -6.68 -24.82
N ALA A 101 -27.25 -7.97 -25.09
CA ALA A 101 -28.26 -8.91 -25.60
C ALA A 101 -29.44 -9.10 -24.63
N ALA A 102 -29.20 -9.05 -23.31
CA ALA A 102 -30.24 -9.14 -22.29
C ALA A 102 -31.03 -7.83 -22.11
N ALA A 103 -30.44 -6.67 -22.40
CA ALA A 103 -31.07 -5.36 -22.26
C ALA A 103 -31.96 -4.97 -23.45
N GLY A 104 -31.83 -5.66 -24.59
CA GLY A 104 -32.65 -5.47 -25.79
C GLY A 104 -34.01 -6.20 -25.79
N GLN A 105 -34.44 -6.73 -24.64
CA GLN A 105 -35.75 -7.37 -24.41
C GLN A 105 -36.60 -6.52 -23.46
#